data_AF-A0A5R9BUM0-F1
#
_entry.id   AF-A0A5R9BUM0-F1
#
_cell.length_a   1.000
_cell.length_b   1.000
_cell.length_c   1.000
_cell.angle_alpha   90.00
_cell.angle_beta   90.00
_cell.angle_gamma   90.00
#
_symmetry.space_group_name_H-M   'P 1'
#
loop_
_entity.id
_entity.type
_entity.pdbx_description
1 polymer ?
#
loop_
_entity_poly.entity_id
_entity_poly.type
_entity_poly.pdbx_seq_one_letter_code
_entity_poly.pdbx_strand_id
1 'polypeptide(L)'
;MIKAKHTKPTVEQWHKVNQLLDDVVRVGHVNKRYCDCEVCTKLSDYTRKIGLLKNERVEDGRWDQRKINTQRRYERDAIKIANLAGQGYNRTGISKKIGVSVDYVSKRAQEFEIEIQRK
;
A
#
# COMPACT_ATOMS: atom_id res chain seq x y z
N MET A 1 -36.73 6.37 -11.07
CA MET A 1 -35.28 6.35 -10.77
C MET A 1 -34.78 4.91 -10.85
N ILE A 2 -34.07 4.55 -11.93
CA ILE A 2 -33.60 3.17 -12.15
C ILE A 2 -32.43 2.93 -11.19
N LYS A 3 -32.62 2.06 -10.19
CA LYS A 3 -31.55 1.59 -9.29
C LYS A 3 -30.47 0.95 -10.16
N ALA A 4 -29.28 1.56 -10.22
CA ALA A 4 -28.12 0.97 -10.89
C ALA A 4 -27.85 -0.40 -10.25
N LYS A 5 -28.20 -1.48 -10.97
CA LYS A 5 -27.80 -2.84 -10.61
C LYS A 5 -26.27 -2.84 -10.57
N HIS A 6 -25.71 -3.17 -9.40
CA HIS A 6 -24.26 -3.34 -9.24
C HIS A 6 -23.87 -4.64 -9.96
N THR A 7 -23.73 -4.58 -11.27
CA THR A 7 -23.25 -5.70 -12.05
C THR A 7 -21.77 -5.87 -11.72
N LYS A 8 -21.39 -7.02 -11.15
CA LYS A 8 -19.99 -7.32 -10.88
C LYS A 8 -19.20 -7.21 -12.20
N PRO A 9 -18.01 -6.57 -12.21
CA PRO A 9 -17.23 -6.50 -13.43
C PRO A 9 -16.89 -7.90 -13.95
N THR A 10 -16.84 -8.06 -15.27
CA THR A 10 -16.42 -9.29 -15.93
C THR A 10 -14.94 -9.56 -15.71
N VAL A 11 -14.50 -10.79 -15.99
CA VAL A 11 -13.08 -11.19 -15.89
C VAL A 11 -12.20 -10.30 -16.80
N GLU A 12 -12.64 -10.00 -18.01
CA GLU A 12 -11.95 -9.10 -18.94
C GLU A 12 -11.85 -7.66 -18.41
N GLN A 13 -12.91 -7.17 -17.75
CA GLN A 13 -12.89 -5.85 -17.14
C GLN A 13 -11.86 -5.79 -16.01
N TRP A 14 -11.73 -6.85 -15.21
CA TRP A 14 -10.68 -6.97 -14.20
C TRP A 14 -9.28 -7.05 -14.79
N HIS A 15 -9.08 -7.83 -15.85
CA HIS A 15 -7.79 -7.87 -16.55
C HIS A 15 -7.39 -6.49 -17.05
N LYS A 16 -8.34 -5.71 -17.58
CA LYS A 16 -8.07 -4.36 -18.06
C LYS A 16 -7.76 -3.39 -16.92
N VAL A 17 -8.44 -3.52 -15.77
CA VAL A 17 -8.10 -2.74 -14.56
C VAL A 17 -6.68 -3.07 -14.09
N ASN A 18 -6.31 -4.35 -14.03
CA ASN A 18 -4.98 -4.78 -13.62
C ASN A 18 -3.90 -4.24 -14.55
N GLN A 19 -4.11 -4.32 -15.87
CA GLN A 19 -3.18 -3.72 -16.84
C GLN A 19 -2.97 -2.22 -16.60
N LEU A 20 -4.05 -1.48 -16.35
CA LEU A 20 -3.98 -0.03 -16.08
C LEU A 20 -3.32 0.27 -14.74
N LEU A 21 -3.53 -0.57 -13.73
CA LEU A 21 -2.81 -0.48 -12.44
C LEU A 21 -1.31 -0.72 -12.62
N ASP A 22 -0.92 -1.71 -13.43
CA ASP A 22 0.47 -2.00 -13.74
C ASP A 22 1.14 -0.82 -14.46
N ASP A 23 0.44 -0.18 -15.41
CA ASP A 23 0.93 1.02 -16.08
C ASP A 23 1.15 2.19 -15.10
N VAL A 24 0.23 2.38 -14.15
CA VAL A 24 0.35 3.39 -13.07
C VAL A 24 1.55 3.09 -12.16
N VAL A 25 1.74 1.83 -11.79
CA VAL A 25 2.90 1.40 -10.99
C VAL A 25 4.20 1.59 -11.76
N ARG A 26 4.22 1.28 -13.07
CA ARG A 26 5.40 1.41 -13.95
C ARG A 26 5.89 2.85 -14.06
N VAL A 27 4.99 3.83 -14.07
CA VAL A 27 5.37 5.26 -14.05
C VAL A 27 5.76 5.77 -12.66
N GLY A 28 5.92 4.86 -11.68
CA GLY A 28 6.33 5.20 -10.31
C GLY A 28 5.20 5.82 -9.48
N HIS A 29 3.96 5.79 -9.96
CA HIS A 29 2.81 6.30 -9.22
C HIS A 29 2.31 5.24 -8.26
N VAL A 30 3.09 5.04 -7.21
CA VAL A 30 2.66 4.28 -6.06
C VAL A 30 1.76 5.21 -5.25
N ASN A 31 0.45 5.04 -5.36
CA ASN A 31 -0.51 5.64 -4.42
C ASN A 31 -0.75 7.17 -4.57
N LYS A 32 -0.54 7.77 -5.75
CA LYS A 32 -1.02 9.14 -6.05
C LYS A 32 -2.41 9.08 -6.70
N ARG A 33 -3.47 9.24 -5.90
CA ARG A 33 -4.86 9.35 -6.41
C ARG A 33 -5.14 10.66 -7.16
N TYR A 34 -4.26 11.63 -7.06
CA TYR A 34 -4.34 12.91 -7.75
C TYR A 34 -3.13 13.08 -8.66
N CYS A 35 -3.08 12.23 -9.68
CA CYS A 35 -2.26 12.47 -10.84
C CYS A 35 -3.21 12.74 -12.01
N ASP A 36 -3.14 13.94 -12.54
CA ASP A 36 -3.76 14.37 -13.79
C ASP A 36 -3.03 13.81 -15.02
N CYS A 37 -1.91 13.11 -14.80
CA CYS A 37 -1.22 12.38 -15.84
C CYS A 37 -2.14 11.38 -16.56
N GLU A 38 -1.88 11.25 -17.85
CA GLU A 38 -2.70 10.49 -18.79
C GLU A 38 -2.98 9.03 -18.32
N VAL A 39 -1.98 8.38 -17.71
CA VAL A 39 -2.08 6.99 -17.25
C VAL A 39 -3.05 6.83 -16.07
N CYS A 40 -3.00 7.75 -15.10
CA CYS A 40 -3.90 7.73 -13.94
C CYS A 40 -5.32 8.16 -14.32
N THR A 41 -5.45 9.12 -15.24
CA THR A 41 -6.74 9.54 -15.81
C THR A 41 -7.42 8.38 -16.54
N LYS A 42 -6.68 7.64 -17.37
CA LYS A 42 -7.17 6.42 -18.05
C LYS A 42 -7.70 5.35 -17.08
N LEU A 43 -6.98 5.08 -15.99
CA LEU A 43 -7.44 4.15 -14.95
C LEU A 43 -8.72 4.66 -14.27
N SER A 44 -8.77 5.94 -13.91
CA SER A 44 -9.93 6.57 -13.25
C SER A 44 -11.18 6.52 -14.13
N ASP A 45 -11.05 6.88 -15.40
CA ASP A 45 -12.17 6.90 -16.34
C ASP A 45 -12.68 5.48 -16.62
N TYR A 46 -11.77 4.51 -16.77
CA TYR A 46 -12.14 3.12 -16.99
C TYR A 46 -12.86 2.51 -15.78
N THR A 47 -12.33 2.73 -14.57
CA THR A 47 -12.94 2.23 -13.32
C THR A 47 -14.28 2.89 -13.02
N ARG A 48 -14.47 4.16 -13.39
CA ARG A 48 -15.77 4.85 -13.37
C ARG A 48 -16.75 4.23 -14.39
N LYS A 49 -16.30 3.98 -15.62
CA LYS A 49 -17.11 3.39 -16.70
C LYS A 49 -17.66 2.02 -16.33
N ILE A 50 -16.89 1.19 -15.62
CA ILE A 50 -17.32 -0.15 -15.18
C ILE A 50 -18.03 -0.15 -13.81
N GLY A 51 -18.30 1.01 -13.23
CA GLY A 51 -19.04 1.15 -11.97
C GLY A 51 -18.29 0.68 -10.72
N LEU A 52 -16.96 0.55 -10.79
CA LEU A 52 -16.11 0.29 -9.61
C LEU A 52 -15.96 1.53 -8.73
N LEU A 53 -15.98 2.72 -9.33
CA LEU A 53 -16.05 3.99 -8.61
C LEU A 53 -17.48 4.53 -8.72
N LYS A 54 -18.22 4.60 -7.60
CA LYS A 54 -19.43 5.41 -7.54
C LYS A 54 -19.05 6.88 -7.64
N ASN A 55 -19.89 7.65 -8.32
CA ASN A 55 -19.74 9.02 -8.84
C ASN A 55 -19.29 10.14 -7.87
N GLU A 56 -18.75 9.83 -6.70
CA GLU A 56 -18.24 10.84 -5.78
C GLU A 56 -16.74 10.72 -5.65
N ARG A 57 -16.06 11.87 -5.66
CA ARG A 57 -14.77 12.02 -4.96
C ARG A 57 -15.01 11.59 -3.52
N VAL A 58 -14.81 10.31 -3.24
CA VAL A 58 -14.88 9.80 -1.87
C VAL A 58 -13.56 10.17 -1.20
N GLU A 59 -13.42 11.45 -0.83
CA GLU A 59 -12.53 11.94 0.22
C GLU A 59 -13.13 11.52 1.57
N ASP A 60 -13.35 10.22 1.79
CA ASP A 60 -13.96 9.75 3.05
C ASP A 60 -12.96 9.66 4.21
N GLY A 61 -11.76 10.24 4.06
CA GLY A 61 -10.68 10.18 5.05
C GLY A 61 -10.19 8.78 5.39
N ARG A 62 -10.79 7.69 4.86
CA ARG A 62 -10.42 6.32 5.22
C ARG A 62 -9.03 5.97 4.72
N TRP A 63 -8.58 6.60 3.64
CA TRP A 63 -7.23 6.40 3.11
C TRP A 63 -6.17 7.15 3.92
N ASP A 64 -6.44 8.39 4.31
CA ASP A 64 -5.58 9.11 5.24
C ASP A 64 -5.52 8.40 6.58
N GLN A 65 -6.65 7.92 7.08
CA GLN A 65 -6.72 7.09 8.27
C GLN A 65 -5.92 5.79 8.10
N ARG A 66 -6.00 5.11 6.94
CA ARG A 66 -5.19 3.91 6.65
C ARG A 66 -3.71 4.22 6.56
N LYS A 67 -3.32 5.37 5.99
CA LYS A 67 -1.93 5.83 5.92
C LYS A 67 -1.39 6.10 7.32
N ILE A 68 -2.14 6.84 8.14
CA ILE A 68 -1.81 7.09 9.56
C ILE A 68 -1.72 5.79 10.34
N ASN A 69 -2.68 4.87 10.17
CA ASN A 69 -2.68 3.59 10.87
C ASN A 69 -1.48 2.71 10.45
N THR A 70 -1.13 2.73 9.17
CA THR A 70 0.05 2.04 8.64
C THR A 70 1.33 2.64 9.21
N GLN A 71 1.46 3.97 9.22
CA GLN A 71 2.61 4.67 9.79
C GLN A 71 2.76 4.36 11.28
N ARG A 72 1.69 4.43 12.06
CA ARG A 72 1.67 4.05 13.49
C ARG A 72 2.02 2.58 13.70
N ARG A 73 1.72 1.70 12.75
CA ARG A 73 2.15 0.30 12.82
C ARG A 73 3.66 0.20 12.59
N TYR A 74 4.19 0.91 11.60
CA TYR A 74 5.61 0.94 11.30
C TYR A 74 6.44 1.53 12.44
N GLU A 75 5.99 2.61 13.06
CA GLU A 75 6.61 3.18 14.27
C GLU A 75 6.65 2.16 15.42
N ARG A 76 5.53 1.46 15.68
CA ARG A 76 5.49 0.42 16.72
C ARG A 76 6.41 -0.75 16.42
N ASP A 77 6.47 -1.17 15.16
CA ASP A 77 7.36 -2.25 14.73
C ASP A 77 8.83 -1.80 14.83
N ALA A 78 9.14 -0.55 14.45
CA ALA A 78 10.47 0.04 14.56
C ALA A 78 10.95 0.08 16.02
N ILE A 79 10.11 0.50 16.97
CA ILE A 79 10.45 0.46 18.41
C ILE A 79 10.79 -0.96 18.87
N LYS A 80 10.01 -1.96 18.45
CA LYS A 80 10.30 -3.37 18.78
C LYS A 80 11.61 -3.84 18.17
N ILE A 81 11.87 -3.48 16.91
CA ILE A 81 13.11 -3.80 16.21
C ILE A 81 14.30 -3.17 16.93
N ALA A 82 14.22 -1.88 17.28
CA ALA A 82 15.27 -1.16 18.02
C ALA A 82 15.55 -1.78 19.39
N ASN A 83 14.51 -2.12 20.15
CA ASN A 83 14.67 -2.78 21.45
C ASN A 83 15.38 -4.13 21.33
N LEU A 84 14.99 -4.94 20.34
CA LEU A 84 15.64 -6.24 20.11
C LEU A 84 17.06 -6.08 19.58
N ALA A 85 17.31 -5.09 18.71
CA ALA A 85 18.65 -4.78 18.23
C ALA A 85 19.57 -4.34 19.36
N GLY A 86 19.08 -3.51 20.30
CA GLY A 86 19.80 -3.11 21.51
C GLY A 86 20.07 -4.27 22.47
N GLN A 87 19.27 -5.33 22.43
CA GLN A 87 19.53 -6.60 23.13
C GLN A 87 20.54 -7.50 22.40
N GLY A 88 21.09 -7.07 21.26
CA GLY A 88 22.06 -7.82 20.47
C GLY A 88 21.44 -8.85 19.51
N TYR A 89 20.13 -8.81 19.26
CA TYR A 89 19.53 -9.68 18.25
C TYR A 89 19.87 -9.19 16.83
N ASN A 90 20.16 -10.15 15.95
CA ASN A 90 20.34 -9.90 14.53
C ASN A 90 19.03 -9.91 13.75
N ARG A 91 19.07 -9.51 12.47
CA ARG A 91 17.88 -9.37 11.61
C ARG A 91 17.02 -10.64 11.57
N THR A 92 17.66 -11.82 11.51
CA THR A 92 16.98 -13.11 11.48
C THR A 92 16.31 -13.43 12.82
N GLY A 93 16.99 -13.16 13.94
CA GLY A 93 16.43 -13.34 15.29
C GLY A 93 15.25 -12.40 15.55
N ILE A 94 15.37 -11.14 15.12
CA ILE A 94 14.30 -10.15 15.19
C ILE A 94 13.10 -10.58 14.34
N SER A 95 13.35 -11.00 13.09
CA SER A 95 12.33 -11.53 12.18
C SER A 95 11.55 -12.69 12.80
N LYS A 96 12.24 -13.67 13.40
CA LYS A 96 11.61 -14.80 14.09
C LYS A 96 10.79 -14.37 15.31
N LYS A 97 11.29 -13.43 16.13
CA LYS A 97 10.57 -12.95 17.32
C LYS A 97 9.32 -12.14 16.98
N ILE A 98 9.39 -11.31 15.94
CA ILE A 98 8.27 -10.44 15.54
C ILE A 98 7.29 -11.19 14.61
N GLY A 99 7.73 -12.28 13.96
CA GLY A 99 6.92 -13.06 13.03
C GLY A 99 6.76 -12.39 11.66
N VAL A 100 7.81 -11.68 11.21
CA VAL A 100 7.82 -10.93 9.93
C VAL A 100 9.05 -11.31 9.11
N SER A 101 9.06 -11.01 7.81
CA SER A 101 10.21 -11.33 6.95
C SER A 101 11.47 -10.53 7.33
N VAL A 102 12.65 -11.10 7.07
CA VAL A 102 13.94 -10.43 7.26
C VAL A 102 14.04 -9.15 6.43
N ASP A 103 13.49 -9.16 5.21
CA ASP A 103 13.40 -7.97 4.36
C ASP A 103 12.54 -6.87 4.96
N TYR A 104 11.42 -7.24 5.59
CA TYR A 104 10.58 -6.27 6.29
C TYR A 104 11.35 -5.63 7.45
N VAL A 105 12.04 -6.43 8.28
CA VAL A 105 12.91 -5.92 9.35
C VAL A 105 13.97 -4.97 8.78
N SER A 106 14.61 -5.35 7.68
CA SER A 106 15.68 -4.57 7.07
C SER A 106 15.18 -3.23 6.52
N LYS A 107 14.01 -3.23 5.86
CA LYS A 107 13.36 -2.01 5.37
C LYS A 107 12.97 -1.09 6.53
N ARG A 108 12.36 -1.61 7.60
CA ARG A 108 12.02 -0.80 8.77
C ARG A 108 13.26 -0.26 9.48
N ALA A 109 14.30 -1.07 9.59
CA ALA A 109 15.56 -0.64 10.18
C ALA A 109 16.20 0.50 9.39
N GLN A 110 16.18 0.42 8.06
CA GLN A 110 16.68 1.48 7.19
C GLN A 110 15.81 2.76 7.29
N GLU A 111 14.49 2.61 7.25
CA GLU A 111 13.54 3.73 7.29
C GLU A 111 13.61 4.52 8.60
N PHE A 112 13.89 3.85 9.71
CA PHE A 112 14.00 4.46 11.04
C PHE A 112 15.45 4.55 11.56
N GLU A 113 16.43 4.38 10.68
CA GLU A 113 17.87 4.49 10.99
C GLU A 113 18.31 3.64 12.20
N ILE A 114 17.71 2.45 12.36
CA ILE A 114 18.02 1.52 13.45
C ILE A 114 19.25 0.70 13.07
N GLU A 115 20.29 0.78 13.90
CA GLU A 115 21.46 -0.06 13.76
C GLU A 115 21.17 -1.48 14.26
N ILE A 116 21.24 -2.46 13.35
CA ILE A 116 21.10 -3.89 13.68
C ILE A 116 22.41 -4.58 13.39
N GLN A 117 22.90 -5.32 14.39
CA GLN A 117 24.09 -6.15 14.26
C GLN A 117 24.01 -7.04 13.01
N ARG A 118 25.12 -7.10 12.28
CA ARG A 118 25.21 -7.85 11.01
C ARG A 118 25.44 -9.35 11.22
N LYS A 119 25.73 -9.80 12.45
CA LYS A 119 26.08 -11.18 12.78
C LYS A 119 24.87 -12.02 13.16
#